data_AF-A0A7C7UPX9-F1
#
_entry.id   AF-A0A7C7UPX9-F1
#
_cell.length_a   1.000
_cell.length_b   1.000
_cell.length_c   1.000
_cell.angle_alpha   90.00
_cell.angle_beta   90.00
_cell.angle_gamma   90.00
#
_symmetry.space_group_name_H-M   'P 1'
#
loop_
_entity.id
_entity.type
_entity.pdbx_description
1 polymer ?
#
loop_
_entity_poly.entity_id
_entity_poly.type
_entity_poly.pdbx_seq_one_letter_code
_entity_poly.pdbx_strand_id
1 'polypeptide(L)'
;MNEKGQLMGVPIKLVMALVIGTMTMGVLMQFVGTAERMVLRDMDVRFTTSSNRLTVKVYDATSGDALGGATVVVKWVGGMKAHTLGTNSNRYTFTIPMNGEDIVVATVQVTHAGYIPWEGQVAVG
;
A
#
# COMPACT_ATOMS: atom_id res chain seq x y z
N MET A 1 -55.53 -26.24 -27.52
CA MET A 1 -54.87 -25.01 -28.03
C MET A 1 -54.11 -24.28 -26.92
N ASN A 2 -53.03 -24.86 -26.35
CA ASN A 2 -52.25 -24.21 -25.28
C ASN A 2 -50.73 -24.19 -25.50
N GLU A 3 -50.21 -24.78 -26.59
CA GLU A 3 -48.75 -24.90 -26.79
C GLU A 3 -48.13 -23.66 -27.45
N LYS A 4 -48.91 -22.86 -28.20
CA LYS A 4 -48.42 -21.63 -28.85
C LYS A 4 -48.20 -20.46 -27.88
N GLY A 5 -48.90 -20.44 -26.73
CA GLY A 5 -48.73 -19.38 -25.71
C GLY A 5 -47.48 -19.58 -24.84
N GLN A 6 -47.04 -20.82 -24.65
CA GLN A 6 -45.87 -21.15 -23.82
C GLN A 6 -44.55 -20.94 -24.59
N LEU A 7 -44.52 -21.22 -25.89
CA LEU A 7 -43.37 -20.99 -26.78
C LEU A 7 -43.11 -19.50 -27.07
N MET A 8 -44.15 -18.65 -27.07
CA MET A 8 -43.99 -17.20 -27.22
C MET A 8 -43.53 -16.49 -25.93
N GLY A 9 -43.65 -17.14 -24.76
CA GLY A 9 -43.21 -16.60 -23.48
C GLY A 9 -41.71 -16.73 -23.22
N VAL A 10 -41.05 -17.70 -23.86
CA VAL A 10 -39.61 -17.95 -23.68
C VAL A 10 -38.75 -16.82 -24.29
N PRO A 11 -38.98 -16.37 -25.54
CA PRO A 11 -38.24 -15.25 -26.12
C PRO A 11 -38.42 -13.94 -25.31
N ILE A 12 -39.63 -13.66 -24.84
CA ILE A 12 -39.92 -12.44 -24.06
C ILE A 12 -39.19 -12.46 -22.71
N LYS A 13 -39.18 -13.61 -22.02
CA LYS A 13 -38.44 -13.76 -20.76
C LYS A 13 -36.93 -13.59 -20.95
N LEU A 14 -36.38 -14.08 -22.06
CA LEU A 14 -34.96 -13.90 -22.39
C LEU A 14 -34.61 -12.44 -22.66
N VAL A 15 -35.47 -11.70 -23.37
CA VAL A 15 -35.29 -10.26 -23.61
C VAL A 15 -35.35 -9.49 -22.29
N MET A 16 -36.33 -9.78 -21.43
CA MET A 16 -36.45 -9.13 -20.13
C MET A 16 -35.23 -9.44 -19.23
N ALA A 17 -34.75 -10.68 -19.21
CA ALA A 17 -33.56 -11.05 -18.46
C ALA A 17 -32.30 -10.32 -18.96
N LEU A 18 -32.14 -10.17 -20.28
CA LEU A 18 -31.02 -9.44 -20.88
C LEU A 18 -31.08 -7.95 -20.52
N VAL A 19 -32.24 -7.32 -20.61
CA VAL A 19 -32.44 -5.90 -20.26
C VAL A 19 -32.13 -5.65 -18.79
N ILE A 20 -32.61 -6.53 -17.90
CA ILE A 20 -32.29 -6.44 -16.47
C ILE A 20 -30.78 -6.63 -16.25
N GLY A 21 -30.15 -7.58 -16.93
CA GLY A 21 -28.71 -7.84 -16.84
C GLY A 21 -27.84 -6.67 -17.32
N THR A 22 -28.21 -5.99 -18.41
CA THR A 22 -27.46 -4.84 -18.90
C THR A 22 -27.65 -3.61 -18.01
N MET A 23 -28.83 -3.42 -17.43
CA MET A 23 -29.10 -2.35 -16.46
C MET A 23 -28.32 -2.55 -15.15
N THR A 24 -28.28 -3.76 -14.61
CA THR A 24 -27.48 -4.04 -13.39
C THR A 24 -25.99 -3.92 -13.65
N MET A 25 -25.50 -4.33 -14.82
CA MET A 25 -24.11 -4.14 -15.23
C MET A 25 -23.75 -2.65 -15.36
N GLY A 26 -24.65 -1.82 -15.90
CA GLY A 26 -24.48 -0.37 -15.97
C GLY A 26 -24.36 0.29 -14.58
N VAL A 27 -25.18 -0.15 -13.61
CA VAL A 27 -25.10 0.31 -12.22
C VAL A 27 -23.78 -0.13 -11.58
N LEU A 28 -23.34 -1.37 -11.77
CA LEU A 28 -22.04 -1.84 -11.27
C LEU A 28 -20.86 -1.05 -11.84
N MET A 29 -20.88 -0.71 -13.13
CA MET A 29 -19.84 0.11 -13.76
C MET A 29 -19.75 1.52 -13.18
N GLN A 30 -20.85 2.12 -12.73
CA GLN A 30 -20.83 3.41 -12.02
C GLN A 30 -20.07 3.31 -10.70
N PHE A 31 -20.13 2.15 -10.02
CA PHE A 31 -19.38 1.92 -8.79
C PHE A 31 -17.91 1.57 -9.04
N VAL A 32 -17.57 0.91 -10.15
CA VAL A 32 -16.17 0.60 -10.52
C VAL A 32 -15.34 1.88 -10.67
N GLY A 33 -15.89 2.92 -11.31
CA GLY A 33 -15.20 4.21 -11.43
C GLY A 33 -15.03 4.98 -10.09
N THR A 34 -15.93 4.74 -9.12
CA THR A 34 -15.80 5.33 -7.78
C THR A 34 -14.93 4.50 -6.81
N ALA A 35 -14.66 3.24 -7.14
CA ALA A 35 -13.76 2.37 -6.38
C ALA A 35 -12.27 2.66 -6.66
N GLU A 36 -11.95 3.43 -7.71
CA GLU A 36 -10.65 4.07 -7.88
C GLU A 36 -10.39 5.22 -6.88
N ARG A 37 -11.21 5.33 -5.81
CA ARG A 37 -10.87 6.10 -4.62
C ARG A 37 -9.52 5.62 -4.09
N MET A 38 -8.48 6.34 -4.48
CA MET A 38 -7.12 6.40 -3.95
C MET A 38 -6.90 5.39 -2.81
N VAL A 39 -6.81 4.10 -3.17
CA VAL A 39 -6.55 3.04 -2.20
C VAL A 39 -5.11 3.23 -1.81
N LEU A 40 -4.90 3.86 -0.66
CA LEU A 40 -3.56 3.97 -0.10
C LEU A 40 -3.07 2.55 0.15
N ARG A 41 -1.96 2.20 -0.48
CA ARG A 41 -1.33 0.90 -0.33
C ARG A 41 -0.58 0.83 0.99
N ASP A 42 -0.44 -0.37 1.52
CA ASP A 42 0.32 -0.58 2.75
C ASP A 42 1.81 -0.81 2.44
N MET A 43 2.68 -0.36 3.34
CA MET A 43 4.14 -0.50 3.24
C MET A 43 4.64 -1.52 4.25
N ASP A 44 5.52 -2.40 3.80
CA ASP A 44 6.31 -3.27 4.67
C ASP A 44 7.70 -2.65 4.87
N VAL A 45 7.94 -2.13 6.08
CA VAL A 45 9.22 -1.53 6.46
C VAL A 45 10.00 -2.49 7.35
N ARG A 46 11.18 -2.88 6.88
CA ARG A 46 12.07 -3.83 7.58
C ARG A 46 13.33 -3.16 8.07
N PHE A 47 13.75 -3.51 9.27
CA PHE A 47 14.95 -2.99 9.92
C PHE A 47 16.05 -4.03 9.98
N THR A 48 17.29 -3.57 9.86
CA THR A 48 18.46 -4.35 10.24
C THR A 48 19.41 -3.41 10.98
N THR A 49 19.74 -3.75 12.22
CA THR A 49 20.68 -3.00 13.04
C THR A 49 22.02 -3.72 13.10
N SER A 50 23.12 -2.96 13.11
CA SER A 50 24.48 -3.46 13.29
C SER A 50 25.32 -2.37 13.93
N SER A 51 25.60 -2.50 15.24
CA SER A 51 26.23 -1.45 16.03
C SER A 51 25.49 -0.12 15.84
N ASN A 52 26.18 0.96 15.49
CA ASN A 52 25.58 2.27 15.25
C ASN A 52 24.87 2.46 13.90
N ARG A 53 24.69 1.38 13.12
CA ARG A 53 24.11 1.43 11.78
C ARG A 53 22.70 0.87 11.79
N LEU A 54 21.75 1.68 11.34
CA LEU A 54 20.37 1.29 11.10
C LEU A 54 20.11 1.24 9.60
N THR A 55 19.88 0.06 9.05
CA THR A 55 19.43 -0.11 7.66
C THR A 55 17.93 -0.24 7.62
N VAL A 56 17.28 0.65 6.88
CA VAL A 56 15.84 0.63 6.62
C VAL A 56 15.63 0.14 5.20
N LYS A 57 14.74 -0.84 5.03
CA LYS A 57 14.30 -1.37 3.73
C LYS A 57 12.80 -1.19 3.60
N VAL A 58 12.34 -0.75 2.44
CA VAL A 58 10.91 -0.47 2.17
C VAL A 58 10.43 -1.37 1.05
N TYR A 59 9.27 -1.97 1.24
CA TYR A 59 8.62 -2.86 0.29
C TYR A 59 7.12 -2.54 0.19
N ASP A 60 6.50 -2.89 -0.92
CA ASP A 60 5.05 -2.96 -1.03
C ASP A 60 4.56 -4.15 -0.19
N ALA A 61 3.62 -3.94 0.74
CA ALA A 61 3.16 -5.00 1.63
C ALA A 61 2.31 -6.07 0.93
N THR A 62 1.72 -5.74 -0.23
CA THR A 62 0.85 -6.65 -0.98
C THR A 62 1.64 -7.52 -1.94
N SER A 63 2.54 -6.93 -2.73
CA SER A 63 3.34 -7.66 -3.72
C SER A 63 4.68 -8.15 -3.18
N GLY A 64 5.21 -7.52 -2.14
CA GLY A 64 6.58 -7.75 -1.66
C GLY A 64 7.66 -7.09 -2.51
N ASP A 65 7.27 -6.28 -3.50
CA ASP A 65 8.22 -5.62 -4.40
C ASP A 65 9.02 -4.53 -3.69
N ALA A 66 10.25 -4.32 -4.15
CA ALA A 66 11.12 -3.27 -3.64
C ALA A 66 10.54 -1.89 -3.96
N LEU A 67 10.24 -1.10 -2.92
CA LEU A 67 9.64 0.23 -3.07
C LEU A 67 10.72 1.32 -3.05
N GLY A 68 11.06 1.85 -4.23
CA GLY A 68 11.93 3.02 -4.38
C GLY A 68 11.19 4.34 -4.22
N GLY A 69 11.91 5.46 -4.08
CA GLY A 69 11.30 6.79 -3.98
C GLY A 69 10.70 7.15 -2.61
N ALA A 70 10.71 6.25 -1.63
CA ALA A 70 10.19 6.53 -0.29
C ALA A 70 11.12 7.47 0.48
N THR A 71 10.56 8.36 1.29
CA THR A 71 11.31 9.21 2.21
C THR A 71 11.32 8.57 3.59
N VAL A 72 12.51 8.30 4.11
CA VAL A 72 12.75 7.73 5.42
C VAL A 72 13.32 8.80 6.33
N VAL A 73 12.66 9.03 7.47
CA VAL A 73 13.10 9.95 8.51
C VAL A 73 13.42 9.14 9.76
N VAL A 74 14.64 9.26 10.25
CA VAL A 74 15.08 8.64 11.51
C VAL A 74 15.33 9.75 12.51
N LYS A 75 14.64 9.71 13.64
CA LYS A 75 14.77 10.63 14.77
C LYS A 75 15.35 9.88 15.95
N TRP A 76 16.32 10.45 16.63
CA TRP A 76 16.93 9.90 17.85
C TRP A 76 17.12 11.03 18.87
N VAL A 77 17.54 10.67 20.09
CA VAL A 77 17.80 11.65 21.14
C VAL A 77 18.94 12.57 20.70
N GLY A 78 18.63 13.86 20.48
CA GLY A 78 19.61 14.86 20.07
C GLY A 78 19.74 15.08 18.56
N GLY A 79 18.94 14.43 17.70
CA GLY A 79 18.99 14.71 16.26
C GLY A 79 17.97 13.98 15.40
N MET A 80 17.92 14.39 14.13
CA MET A 80 17.15 13.70 13.11
C MET A 80 17.88 13.72 11.77
N LYS A 81 17.63 12.69 10.96
CA LYS A 81 18.10 12.62 9.58
C LYS A 81 17.00 12.10 8.68
N ALA A 82 16.76 12.82 7.60
CA ALA A 82 15.85 12.42 6.54
C ALA A 82 16.67 11.99 5.31
N HIS A 83 16.20 10.96 4.61
CA HIS A 83 16.75 10.54 3.34
C HIS A 83 15.65 10.03 2.42
N THR A 84 15.61 10.54 1.19
CA THR A 84 14.73 10.05 0.14
C THR A 84 15.46 9.01 -0.70
N LEU A 85 14.89 7.82 -0.78
CA LEU A 85 15.43 6.72 -1.57
C LEU A 85 15.35 7.04 -3.06
N GLY A 86 16.36 6.63 -3.82
CA GLY A 86 16.30 6.72 -5.29
C GLY A 86 15.23 5.79 -5.88
N THR A 87 14.79 6.05 -7.10
CA THR A 87 13.75 5.26 -7.78
C THR A 87 14.12 3.77 -7.91
N ASN A 88 15.42 3.46 -8.02
CA ASN A 88 15.94 2.09 -8.15
C ASN A 88 16.54 1.53 -6.85
N SER A 89 16.33 2.19 -5.71
CA SER A 89 16.82 1.74 -4.40
C SER A 89 15.68 1.71 -3.41
N ASN A 90 15.55 0.62 -2.67
CA ASN A 90 14.54 0.47 -1.63
C ASN A 90 15.13 0.46 -0.22
N ARG A 91 16.42 0.78 -0.09
CA ARG A 91 17.13 0.71 1.19
C ARG A 91 18.08 1.88 1.39
N TYR A 92 18.25 2.25 2.65
CA TYR A 92 19.29 3.19 3.06
C TYR A 92 19.79 2.85 4.47
N THR A 93 21.08 3.12 4.70
CA THR A 93 21.72 2.90 5.99
C THR A 93 22.04 4.24 6.65
N PHE A 94 21.43 4.46 7.81
CA PHE A 94 21.70 5.58 8.70
C PHE A 94 22.80 5.21 9.69
N THR A 95 23.60 6.19 10.07
CA THR A 95 24.54 6.11 11.20
C THR A 95 23.97 6.96 12.32
N ILE A 96 23.66 6.34 13.45
CA ILE A 96 23.07 7.00 14.62
C ILE A 96 24.19 7.27 15.64
N PRO A 97 24.38 8.51 16.10
CA PRO A 97 25.38 8.81 17.12
C PRO A 97 24.95 8.22 18.47
N MET A 98 25.76 7.30 19.00
CA MET A 98 25.49 6.62 20.28
C MET A 98 25.79 7.49 21.50
N ASN A 99 26.64 8.51 21.37
CA ASN A 99 26.99 9.45 22.45
C ASN A 99 27.41 8.82 23.79
N GLY A 100 27.98 7.61 23.76
CA GLY A 100 28.39 6.88 24.96
C GLY A 100 27.31 6.01 25.60
N GLU A 101 26.12 5.91 25.00
CA GLU A 101 25.09 4.95 25.39
C GLU A 101 25.28 3.60 24.67
N ASP A 102 24.93 2.52 25.36
CA ASP A 102 24.95 1.16 24.80
C ASP A 102 23.77 0.90 23.84
N ILE A 103 22.64 1.60 24.06
CA ILE A 103 21.43 1.46 23.26
C ILE A 103 20.76 2.83 23.08
N VAL A 104 20.53 3.23 21.83
CA VAL A 104 19.75 4.41 21.46
C VAL A 104 18.44 3.99 20.80
N VAL A 105 17.31 4.49 21.31
CA VAL A 105 16.00 4.29 20.67
C VAL A 105 15.80 5.34 19.58
N ALA A 106 15.63 4.87 18.34
CA ALA A 106 15.32 5.71 17.20
C ALA A 106 13.87 5.50 16.73
N THR A 107 13.18 6.60 16.41
CA THR A 107 11.87 6.58 15.75
C THR A 107 12.09 6.68 14.25
N VAL A 108 11.51 5.75 13.50
CA VAL A 108 11.57 5.72 12.03
C VAL A 108 10.19 6.05 11.48
N GLN A 109 10.13 7.03 10.60
CA GLN A 109 8.94 7.41 9.84
C GLN A 109 9.24 7.21 8.36
N VAL A 110 8.35 6.53 7.63
CA VAL A 110 8.50 6.27 6.19
C VAL A 110 7.26 6.79 5.47
N THR A 111 7.47 7.59 4.43
CA THR A 111 6.41 8.17 3.61
C THR A 111 6.66 7.93 2.14
N HIS A 112 5.63 7.53 1.40
CA HIS A 112 5.65 7.38 -0.05
C HIS A 112 4.32 7.83 -0.64
N ALA A 113 4.33 8.48 -1.81
CA ALA A 113 3.10 8.90 -2.48
C ALA A 113 2.24 7.68 -2.86
N GLY A 114 0.94 7.69 -2.55
CA GLY A 114 0.04 6.56 -2.80
C GLY A 114 0.10 5.43 -1.77
N TYR A 115 0.86 5.59 -0.69
CA TYR A 115 0.95 4.63 0.41
C TYR A 115 0.57 5.26 1.76
N ILE A 116 0.12 4.43 2.68
CA ILE A 116 -0.15 4.81 4.08
C ILE A 116 1.20 5.07 4.77
N PRO A 117 1.41 6.25 5.41
CA PRO A 117 2.62 6.52 6.17
C PRO A 117 2.86 5.46 7.24
N TRP A 118 4.11 4.98 7.34
CA TRP A 118 4.52 4.00 8.33
C TRP A 118 5.34 4.67 9.43
N GLU A 119 5.12 4.29 10.69
CA GLU A 119 5.90 4.74 11.83
C GLU A 119 6.18 3.60 12.80
N GLY A 120 7.39 3.59 13.37
CA GLY A 120 7.76 2.64 14.41
C GLY A 120 9.08 2.98 15.09
N GLN A 121 9.40 2.23 16.13
CA GLN A 121 10.60 2.44 16.95
C GLN A 121 11.57 1.27 16.79
N VAL A 122 12.86 1.57 16.84
CA VAL A 122 13.93 0.58 16.77
C VAL A 122 15.00 0.91 17.81
N ALA A 123 15.41 -0.10 18.58
CA ALA A 123 16.55 -0.01 19.47
C ALA A 123 17.83 -0.29 18.67
N VAL A 124 18.79 0.63 18.75
CA VAL A 124 20.07 0.53 18.04
C VAL A 124 21.16 0.43 19.08
N GLY A 125 21.95 -0.64 19.03
CA GLY A 125 23.05 -0.99 19.94
C GLY A 125 24.10 -1.81 19.20
#